data_AF-A0A5C6E6T5-F1
#
_entry.id   AF-A0A5C6E6T5-F1
#
_cell.length_a   1.000
_cell.length_b   1.000
_cell.length_c   1.000
_cell.angle_alpha   90.00
_cell.angle_beta   90.00
_cell.angle_gamma   90.00
#
_symmetry.space_group_name_H-M   'P 1'
#
loop_
_entity.id
_entity.type
_entity.pdbx_description
1 polymer ?
#
loop_
_entity_poly.entity_id
_entity_poly.type
_entity_poly.pdbx_seq_one_letter_code
_entity_poly.pdbx_strand_id
1 'polypeptide(L)'
;MTPYQNRLNEITARVAGDMKIRNFAQATIDAYTYHIDRFADFLGATEVVDATPEHVRSFQLHLIERRKFGWSSFNQAVLRLANRSLRETG
;
A
#
# COMPACT_ATOMS: atom_id res chain seq x y z
N MET A 1 12.96 7.12 -4.32
CA MET A 1 11.76 7.10 -3.44
C MET A 1 12.15 7.70 -2.11
N THR A 2 11.32 8.56 -1.52
CA THR A 2 11.58 9.08 -0.16
C THR A 2 11.52 7.93 0.85
N PRO A 3 12.44 7.84 1.83
CA PRO A 3 12.36 6.84 2.90
C PRO A 3 11.05 6.92 3.67
N TYR A 4 10.48 5.78 4.09
CA TYR A 4 9.22 5.75 4.84
C TYR A 4 9.32 6.47 6.19
N GLN A 5 10.52 6.54 6.76
CA GLN A 5 10.81 7.27 8.00
C GLN A 5 10.43 8.76 7.91
N ASN A 6 10.45 9.34 6.69
CA ASN A 6 10.07 10.73 6.46
C ASN A 6 8.56 10.90 6.14
N ARG A 7 7.80 9.81 6.15
CA ARG A 7 6.35 9.75 5.88
C ARG A 7 5.62 8.94 6.96
N LEU A 8 6.12 9.00 8.21
CA LEU A 8 5.57 8.23 9.30
C LEU A 8 4.19 8.77 9.69
N ASN A 9 3.21 7.89 9.60
CA ASN A 9 1.92 7.98 10.25
C ASN A 9 1.64 6.61 10.91
N GLU A 10 0.54 6.50 11.65
CA GLU A 10 0.19 5.27 12.38
C GLU A 10 0.16 4.03 11.47
N ILE A 11 -0.38 4.19 10.25
CA ILE A 11 -0.53 3.11 9.27
C ILE A 11 0.82 2.72 8.66
N THR A 12 1.63 3.69 8.21
CA THR A 12 2.93 3.42 7.60
C THR A 12 3.92 2.86 8.62
N ALA A 13 3.84 3.27 9.88
CA ALA A 13 4.63 2.71 10.98
C ALA A 13 4.28 1.25 11.25
N ARG A 14 2.98 0.92 11.37
CA ARG A 14 2.50 -0.46 11.58
C ARG A 14 2.96 -1.38 10.44
N VAL A 15 2.71 -0.97 9.19
CA VAL A 15 3.07 -1.79 8.03
C VAL A 15 4.58 -1.96 7.91
N ALA A 16 5.37 -0.90 8.13
CA ALA A 16 6.82 -1.03 8.14
C ALA A 16 7.32 -2.00 9.22
N GLY A 17 6.68 -2.00 10.40
CA GLY A 17 6.93 -2.98 11.47
C GLY A 17 6.67 -4.41 11.01
N ASP A 18 5.49 -4.68 10.45
CA ASP A 18 5.11 -6.01 9.94
C ASP A 18 6.07 -6.51 8.86
N MET A 19 6.53 -5.61 7.99
CA MET A 19 7.47 -5.94 6.91
C MET A 19 8.89 -6.21 7.44
N LYS A 20 9.34 -5.49 8.48
CA LYS A 20 10.62 -5.79 9.14
C LYS A 20 10.61 -7.17 9.78
N ILE A 21 9.52 -7.54 10.46
CA ILE A 21 9.35 -8.89 11.04
C ILE A 21 9.48 -9.97 9.96
N ARG A 22 8.98 -9.70 8.76
CA ARG A 22 9.05 -10.60 7.59
C ARG A 22 10.37 -10.52 6.81
N ASN A 23 11.37 -9.80 7.31
CA ASN A 23 12.69 -9.63 6.71
C ASN A 23 12.68 -9.05 5.27
N PHE A 24 11.80 -8.07 5.02
CA PHE A 24 11.82 -7.36 3.74
C PHE A 24 12.99 -6.36 3.65
N ALA A 25 13.53 -6.20 2.44
CA ALA A 25 14.54 -5.19 2.16
C ALA A 25 13.98 -3.75 2.34
N GLN A 26 14.83 -2.82 2.79
CA GLN A 26 14.45 -1.42 3.04
C GLN A 26 13.79 -0.75 1.81
N ALA A 27 14.33 -0.98 0.60
CA ALA A 27 13.74 -0.46 -0.63
C ALA A 27 12.32 -1.00 -0.89
N THR A 28 12.04 -2.23 -0.46
CA THR A 28 10.69 -2.81 -0.53
C THR A 28 9.76 -2.15 0.48
N ILE A 29 10.22 -1.91 1.71
CA ILE A 29 9.45 -1.22 2.75
C ILE A 29 9.09 0.21 2.31
N ASP A 30 10.06 0.95 1.75
CA ASP A 30 9.84 2.31 1.25
C ASP A 30 8.80 2.36 0.13
N ALA A 31 8.76 1.33 -0.72
CA ALA A 31 7.81 1.24 -1.82
C ALA A 31 6.40 0.90 -1.32
N TYR A 32 6.30 -0.08 -0.42
CA TYR A 32 5.02 -0.52 0.13
C TYR A 32 4.35 0.60 0.91
N THR A 33 5.09 1.22 1.83
CA THR A 33 4.58 2.34 2.63
C THR A 33 4.18 3.53 1.77
N TYR A 34 4.89 3.83 0.68
CA TYR A 34 4.50 4.90 -0.26
C TYR A 34 3.12 4.65 -0.89
N HIS A 35 2.82 3.43 -1.32
CA HIS A 35 1.53 3.13 -1.95
C HIS A 35 0.40 3.05 -0.92
N ILE A 36 0.69 2.59 0.28
CA ILE A 36 -0.29 2.51 1.37
C ILE A 36 -0.67 3.91 1.86
N ASP A 37 0.28 4.82 1.95
CA ASP A 37 0.03 6.23 2.28
C ASP A 37 -0.93 6.87 1.26
N ARG A 38 -0.69 6.66 -0.04
CA ARG A 38 -1.59 7.12 -1.12
C ARG A 38 -2.97 6.47 -1.10
N PHE A 39 -3.04 5.23 -0.65
CA PHE A 39 -4.30 4.50 -0.51
C PHE A 39 -5.09 5.01 0.69
N ALA A 40 -4.41 5.34 1.79
CA ALA A 40 -5.01 5.97 2.96
C ALA A 40 -5.57 7.35 2.64
N ASP A 41 -4.84 8.15 1.85
CA ASP A 41 -5.35 9.43 1.34
C ASP A 41 -6.59 9.25 0.46
N PHE A 42 -6.70 8.13 -0.27
CA PHE A 42 -7.81 7.87 -1.18
C PHE A 42 -9.09 7.44 -0.45
N LEU A 43 -8.98 6.60 0.57
CA LEU A 43 -10.13 6.15 1.37
C LEU A 43 -10.53 7.12 2.49
N GLY A 44 -9.60 7.98 2.92
CA GLY A 44 -9.72 8.69 4.19
C GLY A 44 -9.18 7.83 5.33
N ALA A 45 -8.45 8.47 6.25
CA ALA A 45 -7.62 7.81 7.26
C ALA A 45 -8.37 6.81 8.18
N THR A 46 -9.69 6.89 8.25
CA THR A 46 -10.54 6.09 9.14
C THR A 46 -10.85 4.68 8.60
N GLU A 47 -10.74 4.41 7.29
CA GLU A 47 -11.21 3.14 6.68
C GLU A 47 -10.10 2.18 6.18
N VAL A 48 -8.83 2.51 6.40
CA VAL A 48 -7.70 1.68 5.90
C VAL A 48 -7.51 0.39 6.69
N VAL A 49 -7.90 0.43 7.97
CA VAL A 49 -7.85 -0.76 8.84
C VAL A 49 -8.87 -1.80 8.35
N ASP A 50 -10.05 -1.35 7.92
CA ASP A 50 -11.16 -2.14 7.39
C ASP A 50 -11.17 -2.21 5.85
N ALA A 51 -10.03 -1.95 5.21
CA ALA A 51 -9.94 -1.95 3.76
C ALA A 51 -10.25 -3.34 3.18
N THR A 52 -11.34 -3.44 2.42
CA THR A 52 -11.75 -4.67 1.73
C THR A 52 -11.07 -4.80 0.36
N PRO A 53 -11.11 -5.99 -0.27
CA PRO A 53 -10.67 -6.15 -1.66
C PRO A 53 -11.36 -5.19 -2.65
N GLU A 54 -12.61 -4.80 -2.39
CA GLU A 54 -13.36 -3.84 -3.20
C GLU A 54 -12.80 -2.43 -3.11
N HIS A 55 -12.30 -2.03 -1.94
CA HIS A 55 -11.58 -0.76 -1.76
C HIS A 55 -10.27 -0.76 -2.57
N VAL A 56 -9.54 -1.87 -2.57
CA VAL A 56 -8.32 -2.04 -3.38
C VAL A 56 -8.65 -1.94 -4.88
N ARG A 57 -9.72 -2.62 -5.34
CA ARG A 57 -10.19 -2.55 -6.74
C ARG A 57 -10.59 -1.12 -7.13
N SER A 58 -11.27 -0.40 -6.26
CA SER A 58 -11.69 0.98 -6.51
C SER A 58 -10.51 1.93 -6.63
N PHE A 59 -9.49 1.76 -5.77
CA PHE A 59 -8.24 2.52 -5.88
C PHE A 59 -7.47 2.20 -7.16
N GLN A 60 -7.44 0.93 -7.57
CA GLN A 60 -6.84 0.51 -8.82
C GLN A 60 -7.49 1.19 -10.03
N LEU A 61 -8.82 1.20 -10.09
CA LEU A 61 -9.55 1.92 -11.14
C LEU A 61 -9.25 3.42 -11.11
N HIS A 62 -9.21 4.04 -9.93
CA HIS A 62 -8.84 5.45 -9.79
C HIS A 62 -7.42 5.75 -10.35
N LEU A 63 -6.44 4.87 -10.11
CA LEU A 63 -5.09 5.03 -10.63
C LEU A 63 -5.03 4.94 -12.16
N ILE A 64 -5.84 4.08 -12.77
CA ILE A 64 -5.94 3.92 -14.23
C ILE A 64 -6.65 5.14 -14.84
N GLU A 65 -7.84 5.47 -14.34
CA GLU A 65 -8.75 6.43 -14.97
C GLU A 65 -8.34 7.88 -14.76
N ARG A 66 -7.85 8.23 -13.56
CA ARG A 66 -7.58 9.63 -13.19
C ARG A 66 -6.12 10.03 -13.27
N ARG A 67 -5.20 9.10 -12.98
CA ARG A 67 -3.77 9.44 -12.87
C ARG A 67 -2.92 9.02 -14.08
N LYS A 68 -3.49 8.31 -15.06
CA LYS A 68 -2.79 7.81 -16.27
C LYS A 68 -1.44 7.15 -15.96
N PHE A 69 -1.34 6.42 -14.86
CA PHE A 69 -0.09 5.76 -14.50
C PHE A 69 0.26 4.71 -15.57
N GLY A 70 1.54 4.66 -15.95
CA GLY A 70 2.03 3.59 -16.81
C GLY A 70 1.81 2.23 -16.14
N TRP A 71 1.44 1.23 -16.94
CA TRP A 71 1.06 -0.12 -16.53
C TRP A 71 2.02 -0.78 -15.51
N SER A 72 3.32 -0.48 -15.58
CA SER A 72 4.33 -0.99 -14.65
C SER A 72 4.17 -0.49 -13.21
N SER A 73 3.78 0.77 -13.03
CA SER A 73 3.56 1.37 -11.72
C SER A 73 2.22 0.96 -11.12
N PHE A 74 1.23 0.71 -11.98
CA PHE A 74 -0.04 0.10 -11.60
C PHE A 74 0.15 -1.32 -11.06
N ASN A 75 0.87 -2.17 -11.82
CA ASN A 75 1.12 -3.56 -11.45
C ASN A 75 1.95 -3.66 -10.15
N GLN A 76 2.85 -2.72 -9.90
CA GLN A 76 3.55 -2.60 -8.63
C GLN A 76 2.64 -2.19 -7.47
N ALA A 77 1.66 -1.30 -7.65
CA ALA A 77 0.72 -0.95 -6.58
C ALA A 77 -0.20 -2.14 -6.24
N VAL A 78 -0.71 -2.83 -7.26
CA VAL A 78 -1.62 -3.98 -7.15
C VAL A 78 -0.98 -5.17 -6.42
N LEU A 79 0.20 -5.62 -6.87
CA LEU A 79 0.91 -6.76 -6.27
C LEU A 79 1.27 -6.51 -4.79
N ARG A 80 1.55 -5.25 -4.44
CA ARG A 80 1.98 -4.86 -3.10
C ARG A 80 0.81 -4.76 -2.12
N LEU A 81 -0.37 -4.33 -2.57
CA LEU A 81 -1.58 -4.29 -1.75
C LEU A 81 -2.21 -5.69 -1.57
N ALA A 82 -2.19 -6.52 -2.62
CA ALA A 82 -2.76 -7.88 -2.57
C ALA A 82 -2.04 -8.83 -1.60
N ASN A 83 -0.75 -8.61 -1.32
CA ASN A 83 0.02 -9.44 -0.37
C ASN A 83 -0.35 -9.24 1.12
N ARG A 84 -1.28 -8.31 1.44
CA ARG A 84 -1.93 -8.25 2.76
C ARG A 84 -3.03 -9.30 2.90
N SER A 85 -3.72 -9.66 1.82
CA SER A 85 -4.91 -10.53 1.81
C SER A 85 -4.61 -12.03 1.69
N LEU A 86 -3.39 -12.43 1.30
CA LEU A 86 -3.03 -13.84 1.04
C LEU A 86 -2.37 -14.56 2.23
N ARG A 87 -2.36 -13.96 3.43
CA ARG A 87 -1.79 -14.60 4.64
C ARG A 87 -2.79 -14.82 5.78
N GLU A 88 -4.07 -14.52 5.56
CA GLU A 88 -5.15 -14.78 6.52
C GLU A 88 -5.97 -16.05 6.17
N THR A 89 -5.56 -16.80 5.14
CA THR A 89 -6.13 -18.10 4.74
C THR A 89 -5.14 -19.25 4.92
N GLY A 90 -4.39 -19.24 6.03
CA GLY A 90 -3.57 -20.35 6.50
C GLY A 90 -4.04 -20.84 7.86
#